data_AF-A0A9W6WMB1-F1
#
_entry.id   AF-A0A9W6WMB1-F1
#
_cell.length_a   1.000
_cell.length_b   1.000
_cell.length_c   1.000
_cell.angle_alpha   90.00
_cell.angle_beta   90.00
_cell.angle_gamma   90.00
#
_symmetry.space_group_name_H-M   'P 1'
#
loop_
_entity.id
_entity.type
_entity.pdbx_description
1 polymer ?
#
loop_
_entity_poly.entity_id
_entity_poly.type
_entity_poly.pdbx_seq_one_letter_code
_entity_poly.pdbx_strand_id
1 'polypeptide(L)'
;MGMLCYCNGSLARENIRDLVNAKFKVEDPKSWDKFNELLDNGKPLNNNEELGIYFPLGEIIPNAAPQTRRYRFNIEKNVLEELADNNSWDIEKDANSIVESQALSFKTSTDFKTK
;
A
#
# COMPACT_ATOMS: atom_id res chain seq x y z
N MET A 1 19.90 12.05 18.02
CA MET A 1 19.18 10.79 17.73
C MET A 1 17.69 11.09 17.66
N GLY A 2 17.03 10.78 16.55
CA GLY A 2 15.58 10.99 16.38
C GLY A 2 14.87 9.67 16.13
N MET A 3 13.81 9.42 16.91
CA MET A 3 12.89 8.29 16.71
C MET A 3 12.05 8.55 15.45
N LEU A 4 11.88 7.53 14.60
CA LEU A 4 10.96 7.57 13.47
C LEU A 4 9.61 7.02 13.92
N CYS A 5 8.58 7.85 13.86
CA CYS A 5 7.21 7.46 14.21
C CYS A 5 6.39 7.34 12.94
N TYR A 6 5.86 6.15 12.68
CA TYR A 6 4.95 5.88 11.57
C TYR A 6 3.54 5.70 12.10
N CYS A 7 2.58 6.46 11.56
CA CYS A 7 1.18 6.39 11.98
C CYS A 7 0.41 5.31 11.23
N ASN A 8 0.73 5.10 9.95
CA ASN A 8 -0.01 4.19 9.08
C ASN A 8 0.67 2.81 8.96
N GLY A 9 0.97 2.18 10.10
CA GLY A 9 1.58 0.85 10.18
C GLY A 9 0.56 -0.29 10.01
N SER A 10 0.25 -1.01 11.10
CA SER A 10 -0.72 -2.12 11.07
C SER A 10 -2.13 -1.66 10.71
N LEU A 11 -2.54 -0.46 11.15
CA LEU A 11 -3.87 0.10 10.89
C LEU A 11 -4.23 0.16 9.40
N ALA A 12 -3.28 0.58 8.56
CA ALA A 12 -3.52 0.65 7.12
C ALA A 12 -3.70 -0.76 6.52
N ARG A 13 -2.95 -1.76 7.02
CA ARG A 13 -3.11 -3.17 6.61
C ARG A 13 -4.44 -3.76 7.07
N GLU A 14 -4.89 -3.40 8.27
CA GLU A 14 -6.19 -3.83 8.79
C GLU A 14 -7.33 -3.32 7.91
N ASN A 15 -7.27 -2.06 7.46
CA ASN A 15 -8.28 -1.53 6.53
C ASN A 15 -8.32 -2.33 5.20
N ILE A 16 -7.18 -2.69 4.63
CA ILE A 16 -7.13 -3.50 3.41
C ILE A 16 -7.60 -4.93 3.68
N ARG A 17 -7.23 -5.54 4.81
CA ARG A 17 -7.74 -6.86 5.23
C ARG A 17 -9.26 -6.84 5.30
N ASP A 18 -9.85 -5.84 5.95
CA ASP A 18 -11.30 -5.75 6.12
C ASP A 18 -12.01 -5.62 4.76
N LEU A 19 -11.42 -4.85 3.84
CA LEU A 19 -11.91 -4.72 2.46
C LEU A 19 -11.79 -6.03 1.65
N VAL A 20 -10.68 -6.76 1.78
CA VAL A 20 -10.47 -8.07 1.14
C VAL A 20 -11.47 -9.07 1.70
N ASN A 21 -11.61 -9.16 3.02
CA ASN A 21 -12.54 -10.08 3.68
C ASN A 21 -13.99 -9.79 3.29
N ALA A 22 -14.36 -8.52 3.14
CA ALA A 22 -15.68 -8.12 2.63
C ALA A 22 -15.91 -8.57 1.18
N LYS A 23 -14.89 -8.47 0.30
CA LYS A 23 -14.97 -8.93 -1.11
C LYS A 23 -15.16 -10.45 -1.20
N PHE A 24 -14.38 -11.21 -0.43
CA PHE A 24 -14.41 -12.68 -0.45
C PHE A 24 -15.46 -13.31 0.47
N LYS A 25 -16.22 -12.49 1.22
CA LYS A 25 -17.24 -12.94 2.19
C LYS A 25 -16.69 -13.97 3.17
N VAL A 26 -15.53 -13.68 3.74
CA VAL A 26 -14.88 -14.53 4.74
C VAL A 26 -15.75 -14.56 6.00
N GLU A 27 -15.93 -15.75 6.58
CA GLU A 27 -16.77 -15.94 7.78
C GLU A 27 -16.22 -15.19 9.00
N ASP A 28 -14.89 -15.19 9.18
CA ASP A 28 -14.21 -14.37 10.17
C ASP A 28 -13.72 -13.05 9.55
N PRO A 29 -14.34 -11.90 9.87
CA PRO A 29 -13.93 -10.60 9.32
C PRO A 29 -12.52 -10.18 9.77
N LYS A 30 -11.97 -10.76 10.84
CA LYS A 30 -10.63 -10.44 11.35
C LYS A 30 -9.55 -11.41 10.89
N SER A 31 -9.90 -12.44 10.11
CA SER A 31 -8.94 -13.40 9.61
C SER A 31 -7.92 -12.72 8.67
N TRP A 32 -6.65 -13.11 8.83
CA TRP A 32 -5.56 -12.70 7.95
C TRP A 32 -5.29 -13.71 6.83
N ASP A 33 -5.99 -14.85 6.81
CA ASP A 33 -5.68 -15.96 5.93
C ASP A 33 -5.75 -15.56 4.46
N LYS A 34 -6.82 -14.86 4.06
CA LYS A 34 -6.98 -14.37 2.68
C LYS A 34 -5.99 -13.27 2.32
N PHE A 35 -5.70 -12.37 3.26
CA PHE A 35 -4.69 -11.34 3.03
C PHE A 35 -3.31 -11.96 2.79
N ASN A 36 -2.92 -12.95 3.61
CA ASN A 36 -1.65 -13.66 3.49
C ASN A 36 -1.59 -14.49 2.20
N GLU A 37 -2.67 -15.18 1.84
CA GLU A 37 -2.76 -15.94 0.58
C GLU A 37 -2.55 -15.01 -0.63
N LEU A 38 -3.15 -13.82 -0.64
CA LEU A 38 -2.93 -12.83 -1.69
C LEU A 38 -1.50 -12.31 -1.70
N LEU A 39 -0.92 -12.07 -0.51
CA LEU A 39 0.45 -11.59 -0.37
C LEU A 39 1.48 -12.60 -0.90
N ASP A 40 1.30 -13.88 -0.55
CA ASP A 40 2.19 -14.98 -0.96
C ASP A 40 2.11 -15.26 -2.47
N ASN A 41 0.92 -15.12 -3.06
CA ASN A 41 0.71 -15.32 -4.50
C ASN A 41 1.01 -14.08 -5.35
N GLY A 42 1.04 -12.91 -4.73
CA GLY A 42 1.23 -11.66 -5.43
C GLY A 42 2.68 -11.48 -5.92
N LYS A 43 2.85 -10.71 -6.99
CA LYS A 43 4.17 -10.47 -7.60
C LYS A 43 4.63 -9.03 -7.36
N PRO A 44 5.94 -8.74 -7.44
CA PRO A 44 6.45 -7.40 -7.28
C PRO A 44 5.74 -6.39 -8.18
N LEU A 45 5.32 -5.25 -7.65
CA LEU A 45 4.60 -4.18 -8.37
C LEU A 45 3.39 -4.68 -9.18
N ASN A 46 2.74 -5.76 -8.69
CA ASN A 46 1.65 -6.47 -9.36
C ASN A 46 1.93 -6.90 -10.83
N ASN A 47 3.19 -7.03 -11.23
CA ASN A 47 3.68 -7.22 -12.62
C ASN A 47 3.36 -6.11 -13.63
N ASN A 48 2.77 -4.99 -13.20
CA ASN A 48 2.31 -3.92 -14.09
C ASN A 48 2.85 -2.55 -13.65
N GLU A 49 3.99 -2.53 -12.95
CA GLU A 49 4.62 -1.32 -12.42
C GLU A 49 3.65 -0.46 -11.61
N GLU A 50 2.82 -1.13 -10.83
CA GLU A 50 1.74 -0.56 -10.04
C GLU A 50 2.21 -0.26 -8.62
N LEU A 51 1.92 0.94 -8.13
CA LEU A 51 2.30 1.40 -6.80
C LEU A 51 1.11 2.06 -6.10
N GLY A 52 0.89 1.73 -4.83
CA GLY A 52 -0.10 2.39 -4.00
C GLY A 52 0.53 3.24 -2.89
N ILE A 53 -0.16 4.29 -2.49
CA ILE A 53 0.11 5.07 -1.27
C ILE A 53 -1.12 4.92 -0.38
N TYR A 54 -0.92 4.44 0.84
CA TYR A 54 -1.99 4.11 1.79
C TYR A 54 -1.79 4.85 3.11
N PHE A 55 -2.29 6.08 3.18
CA PHE A 55 -2.27 6.91 4.39
C PHE A 55 -3.71 7.16 4.87
N PRO A 56 -4.35 6.20 5.56
CA PRO A 56 -5.69 6.40 6.11
C PRO A 56 -5.74 7.55 7.13
N LEU A 57 -4.66 7.75 7.89
CA LEU A 57 -4.45 8.90 8.75
C LEU A 57 -3.30 9.77 8.22
N GLY A 58 -3.21 11.01 8.71
CA GLY A 58 -2.08 11.87 8.40
C GLY A 58 -0.79 11.22 8.88
N GLU A 59 0.24 11.23 8.03
CA GLU A 59 1.54 10.63 8.34
C GLU A 59 2.48 11.67 8.93
N ILE A 60 3.27 11.29 9.94
CA ILE A 60 4.24 12.19 10.57
C ILE A 60 5.51 12.23 9.73
N ILE A 61 5.95 11.06 9.25
CA ILE A 61 7.17 10.90 8.45
C ILE A 61 6.90 9.96 7.27
N PRO A 62 6.81 10.48 6.03
CA PRO A 62 6.86 11.89 5.66
C PRO A 62 5.61 12.66 6.10
N ASN A 63 5.71 13.97 6.29
CA ASN A 63 4.54 14.81 6.57
C ASN A 63 3.61 14.79 5.35
N ALA A 64 2.50 14.08 5.46
CA ALA A 64 1.53 13.91 4.39
C ALA A 64 0.10 13.94 4.95
N ALA A 65 -0.80 14.60 4.22
CA ALA A 65 -2.22 14.55 4.50
C ALA A 65 -2.78 13.14 4.26
N PRO A 66 -3.89 12.77 4.93
CA PRO A 66 -4.57 11.49 4.69
C PRO A 66 -4.91 11.36 3.21
N GLN A 67 -4.44 10.28 2.59
CA GLN A 67 -4.68 10.00 1.18
C GLN A 67 -4.49 8.51 0.90
N THR A 68 -5.36 7.98 0.06
CA THR A 68 -5.16 6.70 -0.60
C THR A 68 -5.08 6.98 -2.08
N ARG A 69 -3.95 6.67 -2.71
CA ARG A 69 -3.73 6.93 -4.13
C ARG A 69 -3.07 5.73 -4.78
N ARG A 70 -3.46 5.43 -6.01
CA ARG A 70 -2.92 4.33 -6.80
C ARG A 70 -2.29 4.90 -8.05
N TYR A 71 -1.13 4.39 -8.40
CA TYR A 71 -0.33 4.85 -9.52
C TYR A 71 0.11 3.66 -10.36
N ARG A 72 0.31 3.92 -11.66
CA ARG A 72 1.01 3.03 -12.57
C ARG A 72 2.17 3.80 -13.19
N PHE A 73 3.35 3.21 -13.16
CA PHE A 73 4.50 3.80 -13.82
C PHE A 73 4.49 3.41 -15.30
N ASN A 74 4.47 4.41 -16.18
CA ASN A 74 4.57 4.22 -17.62
C ASN A 74 6.04 4.29 -18.03
N ILE A 75 6.65 3.13 -18.34
CA ILE A 75 8.08 3.04 -18.73
C ILE A 75 8.38 3.87 -19.99
N GLU A 76 7.50 3.85 -20.99
CA GLU A 76 7.75 4.50 -22.28
C GLU A 76 7.78 6.03 -22.15
N LYS A 77 6.87 6.58 -21.35
CA LYS A 77 6.80 8.03 -21.10
C LYS A 77 7.67 8.48 -19.92
N ASN A 78 8.15 7.53 -19.12
CA ASN A 78 8.86 7.78 -17.86
C ASN A 78 8.05 8.66 -16.89
N VAL A 79 6.74 8.38 -16.76
CA VAL A 79 5.79 9.17 -15.96
C VAL A 79 4.96 8.26 -15.05
N LEU A 80 4.68 8.72 -13.83
CA LEU A 80 3.69 8.13 -12.93
C LEU A 80 2.29 8.61 -13.32
N GLU A 81 1.45 7.70 -13.80
CA GLU A 81 0.06 7.96 -14.15
C GLU A 81 -0.83 7.57 -12.95
N GLU A 82 -1.62 8.50 -12.43
CA GLU A 82 -2.57 8.22 -11.34
C GLU A 82 -3.75 7.40 -11.86
N LEU A 83 -3.98 6.23 -11.27
CA LEU A 83 -5.12 5.39 -11.58
C LEU A 83 -6.31 5.91 -10.79
N ALA A 84 -7.26 6.54 -11.49
CA ALA A 84 -8.52 6.97 -10.88
C ALA A 84 -9.27 5.77 -10.30
N ASP A 85 -10.00 5.98 -9.19
CA ASP A 85 -10.69 4.95 -8.40
C ASP A 85 -11.70 4.07 -9.17
N ASN A 86 -12.01 4.41 -10.42
CA ASN A 86 -12.93 3.66 -11.27
C ASN A 86 -12.20 2.60 -12.11
N ASN A 87 -12.31 1.34 -11.66
CA ASN A 87 -12.25 0.09 -12.43
C ASN A 87 -10.90 -0.48 -12.90
N SER A 88 -9.76 0.20 -12.73
CA SER A 88 -8.47 -0.36 -13.20
C SER A 88 -7.67 -1.14 -12.15
N TRP A 89 -8.13 -1.13 -10.89
CA TRP A 89 -7.40 -1.67 -9.76
C TRP A 89 -8.28 -2.57 -8.88
N ASP A 90 -7.94 -3.86 -8.85
CA ASP A 90 -8.59 -4.83 -7.97
C ASP A 90 -8.10 -4.72 -6.53
N ILE A 91 -9.02 -4.89 -5.58
CA ILE A 91 -8.72 -4.88 -4.14
C ILE A 91 -7.68 -5.94 -3.73
N GLU A 92 -7.56 -7.00 -4.53
CA GLU A 92 -6.59 -8.07 -4.31
C GLU A 92 -5.16 -7.56 -4.45
N LYS A 93 -4.94 -6.62 -5.37
CA LYS A 93 -3.64 -5.98 -5.58
C LYS A 93 -3.26 -5.03 -4.45
N ASP A 94 -4.23 -4.53 -3.68
CA ASP A 94 -3.94 -3.68 -2.53
C ASP A 94 -3.17 -4.43 -1.44
N ALA A 95 -3.35 -5.76 -1.33
CA ALA A 95 -2.66 -6.58 -0.32
C ALA A 95 -1.13 -6.56 -0.49
N ASN A 96 -0.64 -6.66 -1.73
CA ASN A 96 0.78 -6.51 -2.04
C ASN A 96 1.23 -5.06 -1.95
N SER A 97 0.45 -4.18 -2.59
CA SER A 97 0.86 -2.80 -2.81
C SER A 97 1.02 -2.03 -1.50
N ILE A 98 0.23 -2.35 -0.47
CA ILE A 98 0.38 -1.70 0.84
C ILE A 98 1.68 -2.10 1.54
N VAL A 99 2.10 -3.37 1.42
CA VAL A 99 3.35 -3.86 2.03
C VAL A 99 4.55 -3.23 1.32
N GLU A 100 4.52 -3.18 -0.01
CA GLU A 100 5.56 -2.54 -0.82
C GLU A 100 5.64 -1.03 -0.54
N SER A 101 4.50 -0.34 -0.45
CA SER A 101 4.41 1.08 -0.12
C SER A 101 5.07 1.41 1.22
N GLN A 102 4.78 0.61 2.25
CA GLN A 102 5.35 0.79 3.58
C GLN A 102 6.86 0.49 3.60
N ALA A 103 7.30 -0.55 2.89
CA ALA A 103 8.72 -0.85 2.75
C ALA A 103 9.48 0.29 2.05
N LEU A 104 8.87 0.88 1.01
CA LEU A 104 9.43 2.02 0.29
C LEU A 104 9.48 3.27 1.18
N SER A 105 8.40 3.59 1.90
CA SER A 105 8.36 4.71 2.84
C SER A 105 9.46 4.60 3.91
N PHE A 106 9.67 3.39 4.43
CA PHE A 106 10.76 3.12 5.36
C PHE A 106 12.13 3.35 4.71
N LYS A 107 12.36 2.80 3.52
CA LYS A 107 13.60 2.98 2.76
C LYS A 107 13.90 4.46 2.51
N THR A 108 12.92 5.22 2.04
CA THR A 108 13.05 6.67 1.81
C THR A 108 13.42 7.40 3.09
N SER A 109 12.76 7.07 4.21
CA SER A 109 13.05 7.68 5.51
C SER A 109 14.45 7.34 6.03
N THR A 110 15.00 6.17 5.70
CA THR A 110 16.40 5.83 6.03
C THR A 110 17.41 6.56 5.14
N ASP A 111 17.12 6.72 3.84
CA ASP A 111 18.02 7.39 2.89
C ASP A 111 18.11 8.91 3.13
N PHE A 112 17.07 9.53 3.69
CA PHE A 112 17.12 10.93 4.12
C PHE A 112 18.12 11.19 5.25
N LYS A 113 18.54 10.16 6.01
CA LYS A 113 19.48 10.31 7.14
C LYS A 113 20.95 10.08 6.75
N THR A 114 21.23 9.55 5.56
CA THR A 114 22.59 9.24 5.08
C THR A 114 23.18 10.32 4.18
N LYS A 115 22.45 11.41 3.92
CA LYS A 115 22.96 12.64 3.30
C LYS A 115 23.11 13.73 4.35
#